data_AF-A0A7S2ATN4-F1
#
_entry.id   AF-A0A7S2ATN4-F1
#
_cell.length_a   1.000
_cell.length_b   1.000
_cell.length_c   1.000
_cell.angle_alpha   90.00
_cell.angle_beta   90.00
_cell.angle_gamma   90.00
#
_symmetry.space_group_name_H-M   'P 1'
#
loop_
_entity.id
_entity.type
_entity.pdbx_description
1 polymer ?
#
loop_
_entity_poly.entity_id
_entity_poly.type
_entity_poly.pdbx_seq_one_letter_code
_entity_poly.pdbx_strand_id
1 'polypeptide(L)'
;LGNLSILRVLRAVRVVRVARVIRIMKFFRELRMMIFSILRSMKSLLWVILVLAMTFYLFGITFTHATVTALDTAALWTDPSTQDLRTNFGTLNRSVLSLFMAMSGGNDWSAYYDALDPLAWPYRCLFLLYISFAIFAVVNIVTGVFVDSAMQSNS
;
A
#
# COMPACT_ATOMS: atom_id res chain seq x y z
N LEU A 1 -64.20 7.73 -23.32
CA LEU A 1 -63.28 6.77 -22.65
C LEU A 1 -61.79 7.10 -22.82
N GLY A 2 -61.35 7.82 -23.88
CA GLY A 2 -59.92 8.16 -24.11
C GLY A 2 -59.26 9.15 -23.13
N ASN A 3 -60.01 10.11 -22.56
CA ASN A 3 -59.44 11.12 -21.65
C ASN A 3 -58.98 10.55 -20.29
N LEU A 4 -59.62 9.48 -19.80
CA LEU A 4 -59.20 8.79 -18.57
C LEU A 4 -57.89 8.02 -18.76
N SER A 5 -57.67 7.46 -19.95
CA SER A 5 -56.44 6.75 -20.31
C SER A 5 -55.26 7.71 -20.45
N ILE A 6 -55.46 8.87 -21.09
CA ILE A 6 -54.42 9.90 -21.24
C ILE A 6 -53.97 10.44 -19.87
N LEU A 7 -54.90 10.72 -18.95
CA LEU A 7 -54.58 11.17 -17.59
C LEU A 7 -53.81 10.11 -16.78
N ARG A 8 -54.13 8.81 -16.96
CA ARG A 8 -53.39 7.70 -16.34
C ARG A 8 -51.97 7.58 -16.88
N VAL A 9 -51.80 7.71 -18.21
CA VAL A 9 -50.48 7.67 -18.86
C VAL A 9 -49.61 8.86 -18.44
N LEU A 10 -50.14 10.07 -18.44
CA LEU A 10 -49.40 11.27 -17.98
C LEU A 10 -48.96 11.15 -16.51
N ARG A 11 -49.83 10.61 -15.64
CA ARG A 11 -49.47 10.31 -14.24
C ARG A 11 -48.35 9.27 -14.15
N ALA A 12 -48.42 8.19 -14.93
CA ALA A 12 -47.40 7.14 -14.92
C ALA A 12 -46.03 7.66 -15.37
N VAL A 13 -45.98 8.45 -16.47
CA VAL A 13 -44.73 9.07 -16.95
C VAL A 13 -44.13 9.99 -15.89
N ARG A 14 -44.96 10.77 -15.19
CA ARG A 14 -44.51 11.65 -14.10
C ARG A 14 -43.86 10.84 -12.96
N VAL A 15 -44.46 9.73 -12.56
CA VAL A 15 -43.92 8.84 -11.51
C VAL A 15 -42.58 8.23 -11.91
N VAL A 16 -42.45 7.71 -13.14
CA VAL A 16 -41.19 7.14 -13.63
C VAL A 16 -40.08 8.19 -13.67
N ARG A 17 -40.40 9.42 -14.09
CA ARG A 17 -39.44 10.53 -14.12
C ARG A 17 -38.96 10.88 -12.72
N VAL A 18 -39.88 11.01 -11.76
CA VAL A 18 -39.56 11.28 -10.34
C VAL A 18 -38.73 10.13 -9.74
N ALA A 19 -39.10 8.88 -9.99
CA ALA A 19 -38.34 7.72 -9.51
C ALA A 19 -36.91 7.66 -10.09
N ARG A 20 -36.72 8.00 -11.38
CA ARG A 20 -35.39 8.13 -11.99
C ARG A 20 -34.57 9.22 -11.32
N VAL A 21 -35.15 10.42 -11.10
CA VAL A 21 -34.46 11.53 -10.44
C VAL A 21 -34.07 11.16 -9.01
N ILE A 22 -34.98 10.55 -8.23
CA ILE A 22 -34.69 10.08 -6.87
C ILE A 22 -33.57 9.04 -6.88
N ARG A 23 -33.58 8.08 -7.82
CA ARG A 23 -32.52 7.07 -7.95
C ARG A 23 -31.16 7.71 -8.24
N ILE A 24 -31.12 8.66 -9.16
CA ILE A 24 -29.90 9.42 -9.50
C ILE A 24 -29.42 10.22 -8.29
N MET A 25 -30.30 10.97 -7.63
CA MET A 25 -29.95 11.74 -6.42
C MET A 25 -29.46 10.84 -5.29
N LYS A 26 -30.07 9.67 -5.07
CA LYS A 26 -29.61 8.68 -4.09
C LYS A 26 -28.23 8.14 -4.47
N PHE A 27 -28.01 7.78 -5.73
CA PHE A 27 -26.69 7.32 -6.20
C PHE A 27 -25.58 8.37 -5.99
N PHE A 28 -25.82 9.64 -6.34
CA PHE A 28 -24.87 10.72 -6.08
C PHE A 28 -24.66 10.97 -4.58
N ARG A 29 -25.68 10.77 -3.75
CA ARG A 29 -25.54 10.86 -2.29
C ARG A 29 -24.64 9.76 -1.76
N GLU A 30 -24.88 8.50 -2.12
CA GLU A 30 -24.03 7.37 -1.69
C GLU A 30 -22.59 7.54 -2.20
N LEU A 31 -22.39 7.95 -3.46
CA LEU A 31 -21.07 8.23 -4.02
C LEU A 31 -20.35 9.36 -3.27
N ARG A 32 -21.06 10.46 -2.98
CA ARG A 32 -20.52 11.59 -2.22
C ARG A 32 -20.13 11.18 -0.81
N MET A 33 -20.95 10.37 -0.14
CA MET A 33 -20.63 9.83 1.19
C MET A 33 -19.37 8.95 1.15
N MET A 34 -19.25 8.06 0.15
CA MET A 34 -18.03 7.26 -0.04
C MET A 34 -16.79 8.12 -0.28
N ILE A 35 -16.88 9.15 -1.13
CA ILE A 35 -15.77 10.08 -1.37
C ILE A 35 -15.39 10.82 -0.09
N PHE A 36 -16.36 11.33 0.68
CA PHE A 36 -16.06 11.97 1.96
C PHE A 36 -15.40 11.00 2.96
N SER A 37 -15.82 9.74 3.00
CA SER A 37 -15.19 8.71 3.84
C SER A 37 -13.74 8.43 3.41
N ILE A 38 -13.46 8.34 2.11
CA ILE A 38 -12.10 8.19 1.59
C ILE A 38 -11.26 9.41 1.94
N LEU A 39 -11.73 10.63 1.64
CA LEU A 39 -11.01 11.87 1.94
C LEU A 39 -10.72 12.02 3.44
N ARG A 40 -11.63 11.55 4.30
CA ARG A 40 -11.44 11.55 5.75
C ARG A 40 -10.35 10.59 6.19
N SER A 41 -10.23 9.41 5.57
CA SER A 41 -9.16 8.45 5.88
C SER A 41 -7.82 8.81 5.23
N MET A 42 -7.81 9.60 4.14
CA MET A 42 -6.58 10.01 3.43
C MET A 42 -5.53 10.64 4.35
N LYS A 43 -5.92 11.48 5.32
CA LYS A 43 -4.95 12.10 6.25
C LYS A 43 -4.22 11.04 7.08
N SER A 44 -4.93 10.01 7.55
CA SER A 44 -4.34 8.89 8.29
C SER A 44 -3.44 8.04 7.38
N LEU A 45 -3.92 7.72 6.18
CA LEU A 45 -3.13 6.99 5.19
C LEU A 45 -1.84 7.73 4.80
N LEU A 46 -1.88 9.06 4.70
CA LEU A 46 -0.70 9.85 4.36
C LEU A 46 0.39 9.71 5.43
N TRP A 47 0.04 9.78 6.71
CA TRP A 47 1.00 9.58 7.81
C TRP A 47 1.62 8.19 7.77
N VAL A 48 0.80 7.18 7.50
CA VAL A 48 1.24 5.80 7.36
C VAL A 48 2.23 5.65 6.20
N ILE A 49 1.91 6.20 5.02
CA ILE A 49 2.78 6.17 3.84
C ILE A 49 4.11 6.85 4.16
N LEU A 50 4.09 7.98 4.88
CA LEU A 50 5.30 8.68 5.29
C LEU A 50 6.18 7.85 6.24
N VAL A 51 5.57 7.16 7.22
CA VAL A 51 6.30 6.26 8.14
C VAL A 51 6.93 5.09 7.37
N LEU A 52 6.18 4.48 6.44
CA LEU A 52 6.71 3.40 5.59
C LEU A 52 7.84 3.89 4.68
N ALA A 53 7.68 5.05 4.05
CA ALA A 53 8.72 5.65 3.20
C ALA A 53 10.00 5.96 4.00
N MET A 54 9.87 6.50 5.20
CA MET A 54 11.00 6.76 6.10
C MET A 54 11.69 5.45 6.50
N THR A 55 10.90 4.40 6.78
CA THR A 55 11.42 3.06 7.07
C THR A 55 12.22 2.51 5.89
N PHE A 56 11.68 2.53 4.66
CA PHE A 56 12.42 2.05 3.48
C PHE A 56 13.70 2.84 3.25
N TYR A 57 13.67 4.15 3.47
CA TYR A 57 14.85 4.99 3.34
C TYR A 57 15.94 4.61 4.36
N LEU A 58 15.59 4.49 5.66
CA LEU A 58 16.53 4.18 6.74
C LEU A 58 17.17 2.79 6.59
N PHE A 59 16.38 1.77 6.29
CA PHE A 59 16.91 0.43 6.05
C PHE A 59 17.64 0.37 4.71
N GLY A 60 17.11 1.01 3.67
CA GLY A 60 17.69 1.02 2.33
C GLY A 60 19.09 1.64 2.30
N ILE A 61 19.29 2.78 2.98
CA ILE A 61 20.61 3.40 3.09
C ILE A 61 21.57 2.52 3.90
N THR A 62 21.09 1.85 4.93
CA THR A 62 21.91 0.94 5.75
C THR A 62 22.43 -0.25 4.93
N PHE A 63 21.57 -0.90 4.14
CA PHE A 63 21.98 -2.01 3.27
C PHE A 63 22.85 -1.56 2.09
N THR A 64 22.56 -0.39 1.52
CA THR A 64 23.42 0.19 0.47
C THR A 64 24.81 0.47 1.00
N HIS A 65 24.89 1.12 2.17
CA HIS A 65 26.16 1.41 2.82
C HIS A 65 26.92 0.13 3.14
N ALA A 66 26.25 -0.88 3.72
CA ALA A 66 26.85 -2.18 4.01
C ALA A 66 27.41 -2.85 2.75
N THR A 67 26.68 -2.80 1.64
CA THR A 67 27.10 -3.37 0.36
C THR A 67 28.33 -2.66 -0.20
N VAL A 68 28.33 -1.32 -0.22
CA VAL A 68 29.45 -0.53 -0.72
C VAL A 68 30.70 -0.71 0.15
N THR A 69 30.55 -0.81 1.46
CA THR A 69 31.68 -1.05 2.37
C THR A 69 32.20 -2.48 2.29
N ALA A 70 31.33 -3.48 2.11
CA ALA A 70 31.76 -4.88 1.98
C ALA A 70 32.41 -5.18 0.62
N LEU A 71 32.06 -4.42 -0.42
CA LEU A 71 32.58 -4.56 -1.78
C LEU A 71 33.49 -3.36 -2.13
N ASP A 72 34.42 -3.06 -1.23
CA ASP A 72 35.31 -1.90 -1.32
C ASP A 72 36.34 -1.99 -2.47
N THR A 73 36.67 -3.20 -2.90
CA THR A 73 37.58 -3.45 -4.03
C THR A 73 36.84 -3.77 -5.33
N ALA A 74 37.43 -3.35 -6.46
CA ALA A 74 36.89 -3.64 -7.78
C ALA A 74 36.75 -5.15 -8.07
N ALA A 75 37.60 -5.99 -7.47
CA ALA A 75 37.52 -7.44 -7.61
C ALA A 75 36.28 -8.03 -6.92
N LEU A 76 35.98 -7.59 -5.69
CA LEU A 76 34.77 -8.00 -4.98
C LEU A 76 33.51 -7.46 -5.65
N TRP A 77 33.58 -6.26 -6.21
CA TRP A 77 32.46 -5.66 -6.94
C TRP A 77 32.16 -6.36 -8.26
N THR A 78 33.09 -7.08 -8.90
CA THR A 78 32.82 -7.82 -10.14
C THR A 78 32.63 -9.31 -9.93
N ASP A 79 32.86 -9.81 -8.71
CA ASP A 79 32.68 -11.21 -8.35
C ASP A 79 31.22 -11.67 -8.63
N PRO A 80 31.04 -12.79 -9.36
CA PRO A 80 29.73 -13.43 -9.52
C PRO A 80 29.05 -13.78 -8.20
N SER A 81 29.80 -14.10 -7.14
CA SER A 81 29.24 -14.46 -5.83
C SER A 81 28.50 -13.30 -5.14
N THR A 82 28.80 -12.04 -5.51
CA THR A 82 28.20 -10.84 -4.92
C THR A 82 27.15 -10.20 -5.83
N GLN A 83 26.82 -10.85 -6.96
CA GLN A 83 25.92 -10.30 -7.98
C GLN A 83 24.53 -10.01 -7.42
N ASP A 84 23.97 -10.90 -6.60
CA ASP A 84 22.64 -10.72 -6.04
C ASP A 84 22.61 -9.61 -5.00
N LEU A 85 23.65 -9.53 -4.17
CA LEU A 85 23.84 -8.43 -3.23
C LEU A 85 23.87 -7.08 -3.97
N ARG A 86 24.67 -6.96 -5.05
CA ARG A 86 24.78 -5.72 -5.85
C ARG A 86 23.49 -5.40 -6.59
N THR A 87 22.81 -6.42 -7.11
CA THR A 87 21.58 -6.23 -7.89
C THR A 87 20.46 -5.65 -7.03
N ASN A 88 20.34 -6.13 -5.80
CA ASN A 88 19.28 -5.74 -4.87
C ASN A 88 19.67 -4.54 -3.99
N PHE A 89 20.92 -4.49 -3.51
CA PHE A 89 21.37 -3.53 -2.50
C PHE A 89 22.55 -2.64 -2.93
N GLY A 90 22.99 -2.71 -4.20
CA GLY A 90 24.15 -1.93 -4.67
C GLY A 90 23.91 -0.43 -4.82
N THR A 91 22.65 0.02 -4.86
CA THR A 91 22.30 1.46 -4.85
C THR A 91 21.10 1.72 -3.94
N LEU A 92 20.95 2.96 -3.48
CA LEU A 92 19.84 3.34 -2.60
C LEU A 92 18.47 3.05 -3.23
N ASN A 93 18.28 3.41 -4.50
CA ASN A 93 17.02 3.20 -5.20
C ASN A 93 16.70 1.71 -5.33
N ARG A 94 17.71 0.87 -5.64
CA ARG A 94 17.55 -0.59 -5.71
C ARG A 94 17.23 -1.18 -4.34
N SER A 95 17.89 -0.70 -3.30
CA SER A 95 17.63 -1.15 -1.93
C SER A 95 16.20 -0.83 -1.50
N VAL A 96 15.77 0.42 -1.69
CA VAL A 96 14.39 0.84 -1.38
C VAL A 96 13.36 0.02 -2.16
N LEU A 97 13.61 -0.23 -3.45
CA LEU A 97 12.74 -1.06 -4.28
C LEU A 97 12.70 -2.50 -3.80
N SER A 98 13.84 -3.10 -3.47
CA SER A 98 13.96 -4.48 -2.98
C SER A 98 13.24 -4.66 -1.65
N LEU A 99 13.40 -3.71 -0.72
CA LEU A 99 12.65 -3.68 0.54
C LEU A 99 11.14 -3.60 0.28
N PHE A 100 10.71 -2.68 -0.59
CA PHE A 100 9.30 -2.56 -0.96
C PHE A 100 8.76 -3.85 -1.59
N MET A 101 9.52 -4.50 -2.48
CA MET A 101 9.14 -5.79 -3.09
C MET A 101 9.03 -6.91 -2.04
N ALA A 102 9.97 -6.99 -1.10
CA ALA A 102 9.93 -7.97 -0.02
C ALA A 102 8.70 -7.79 0.88
N MET A 103 8.32 -6.55 1.19
CA MET A 103 7.13 -6.26 1.99
C MET A 103 5.82 -6.49 1.22
N SER A 104 5.76 -6.08 -0.05
CA SER A 104 4.54 -6.12 -0.87
C SER A 104 4.28 -7.48 -1.53
N GLY A 105 5.23 -8.42 -1.43
CA GLY A 105 5.16 -9.70 -2.13
C GLY A 105 5.45 -9.62 -3.63
N GLY A 106 6.20 -8.60 -4.06
CA GLY A 106 6.65 -8.47 -5.46
C GLY A 106 7.67 -9.55 -5.85
N ASN A 107 8.42 -10.05 -4.88
CA ASN A 107 9.25 -11.26 -4.96
C ASN A 107 9.29 -11.91 -3.57
N ASP A 108 9.72 -13.16 -3.49
CA ASP A 108 9.90 -13.83 -2.20
C ASP A 108 10.92 -13.07 -1.35
N TRP A 109 10.56 -12.77 -0.10
CA TRP A 109 11.42 -12.06 0.83
C TRP A 109 12.69 -12.86 1.14
N SER A 110 12.61 -14.19 1.04
CA SER A 110 13.75 -15.11 1.22
C SER A 110 14.88 -14.82 0.24
N ALA A 111 14.57 -14.50 -1.03
CA ALA A 111 15.57 -14.20 -2.05
C ALA A 111 16.43 -12.97 -1.68
N TYR A 112 15.82 -11.96 -1.04
CA TYR A 112 16.56 -10.79 -0.56
C TYR A 112 17.34 -11.07 0.71
N TYR A 113 16.85 -11.97 1.56
CA TYR A 113 17.57 -12.44 2.75
C TYR A 113 18.84 -13.20 2.35
N ASP A 114 18.73 -14.12 1.39
CA ASP A 114 19.84 -14.91 0.87
C ASP A 114 20.84 -14.03 0.11
N ALA A 115 20.37 -12.99 -0.59
CA ALA A 115 21.25 -12.01 -1.24
C ALA A 115 22.16 -11.25 -0.25
N LEU A 116 21.86 -11.24 1.05
CA LEU A 116 22.69 -10.64 2.10
C LEU A 116 23.76 -11.60 2.64
N ASP A 117 23.86 -12.83 2.14
CA ASP A 117 24.85 -13.82 2.57
C ASP A 117 26.32 -13.35 2.55
N PRO A 118 26.76 -12.56 1.54
CA PRO A 118 28.13 -12.03 1.52
C PRO A 118 28.40 -11.00 2.64
N LEU A 119 27.36 -10.48 3.31
CA LEU A 119 27.50 -9.57 4.43
C LEU A 119 27.58 -10.32 5.76
N ALA A 120 28.08 -9.62 6.80
CA ALA A 120 28.06 -10.13 8.16
C ALA A 120 26.64 -10.46 8.63
N TRP A 121 26.51 -11.51 9.45
CA TRP A 121 25.23 -12.01 9.95
C TRP A 121 24.29 -10.96 10.58
N PRO A 122 24.74 -9.86 11.24
CA PRO A 122 23.82 -8.88 11.81
C PRO A 122 22.94 -8.19 10.77
N TYR A 123 23.38 -8.07 9.51
CA TYR A 123 22.58 -7.47 8.45
C TYR A 123 21.38 -8.36 8.07
N ARG A 124 21.54 -9.68 8.11
CA ARG A 124 20.43 -10.64 7.93
C ARG A 124 19.42 -10.55 9.08
N CYS A 125 19.88 -10.41 10.33
CA CYS A 125 19.00 -10.15 11.47
C CYS A 125 18.27 -8.80 11.34
N LEU A 126 18.97 -7.76 10.89
CA LEU A 126 18.39 -6.43 10.65
C LEU A 126 17.31 -6.47 9.57
N PHE A 127 17.50 -7.28 8.52
CA PHE A 127 16.49 -7.49 7.48
C PHE A 127 15.24 -8.17 8.03
N LEU A 128 15.39 -9.19 8.89
CA LEU A 128 14.24 -9.83 9.54
C LEU A 128 13.49 -8.86 10.49
N LEU A 129 14.23 -7.99 11.19
CA LEU A 129 13.64 -6.92 12.00
C LEU A 129 12.83 -5.95 11.13
N TYR A 130 13.36 -5.56 9.97
CA TYR A 130 12.64 -4.77 8.97
C TYR A 130 11.34 -5.44 8.53
N ILE A 131 11.39 -6.71 8.12
CA ILE A 131 10.20 -7.46 7.68
C ILE A 131 9.15 -7.52 8.79
N SER A 132 9.58 -7.83 10.02
CA SER A 132 8.69 -7.89 11.18
C SER A 132 8.01 -6.54 11.45
N PHE A 133 8.78 -5.46 11.41
CA PHE A 133 8.26 -4.10 11.59
C PHE A 133 7.30 -3.70 10.47
N ALA A 134 7.65 -4.01 9.21
CA ALA A 134 6.83 -3.68 8.04
C ALA A 134 5.50 -4.42 8.06
N ILE A 135 5.50 -5.72 8.40
CA ILE A 135 4.28 -6.52 8.57
C ILE A 135 3.45 -5.97 9.73
N PHE A 136 4.06 -5.68 10.88
CA PHE A 136 3.35 -5.13 12.02
C PHE A 136 2.72 -3.77 11.70
N ALA A 137 3.42 -2.90 10.97
CA ALA A 137 2.87 -1.64 10.49
C ALA A 137 1.63 -1.87 9.61
N VAL A 138 1.71 -2.76 8.61
CA VAL A 138 0.58 -3.13 7.74
C VAL A 138 -0.61 -3.65 8.55
N VAL A 139 -0.36 -4.59 9.48
CA VAL A 139 -1.41 -5.16 10.33
C VAL A 139 -2.07 -4.10 11.20
N ASN A 140 -1.30 -3.17 11.78
CA ASN A 140 -1.85 -2.08 12.60
C ASN A 140 -2.71 -1.11 11.78
N ILE A 141 -2.33 -0.83 10.53
CA ILE A 141 -3.12 0.02 9.62
C ILE A 141 -4.46 -0.65 9.32
N VAL A 142 -4.43 -1.94 8.95
CA VAL A 142 -5.63 -2.72 8.66
C VAL A 142 -6.52 -2.81 9.90
N THR A 143 -5.94 -3.09 11.07
CA THR A 143 -6.65 -3.15 12.35
C THR A 143 -7.30 -1.80 12.68
N GLY A 144 -6.58 -0.69 12.50
CA GLY A 144 -7.12 0.65 12.72
C GLY A 144 -8.35 0.94 11.85
N VAL A 145 -8.32 0.55 10.57
CA VAL A 145 -9.48 0.70 9.66
C VAL A 145 -10.66 -0.16 10.10
N PHE A 146 -10.43 -1.39 10.56
CA PHE A 146 -11.49 -2.26 11.07
C PHE A 146 -12.10 -1.73 12.37
N VAL A 147 -11.28 -1.24 13.30
CA VAL A 147 -11.74 -0.64 14.55
C VAL A 147 -12.59 0.60 14.28
N ASP A 148 -12.15 1.49 13.38
CA ASP A 148 -12.91 2.68 12.98
C ASP A 148 -14.26 2.32 12.34
N SER A 149 -14.32 1.22 11.60
CA SER A 149 -15.55 0.70 10.98
C SER A 149 -16.51 0.11 12.02
N ALA A 150 -15.99 -0.64 13.00
CA ALA A 150 -16.79 -1.21 14.08
C ALA A 150 -17.38 -0.12 14.99
N MET A 151 -16.61 0.92 15.31
CA MET A 151 -17.08 2.05 16.11
C MET A 151 -18.23 2.83 15.45
N GLN A 152 -18.19 2.99 14.12
CA GLN A 152 -19.26 3.64 13.36
C GLN A 152 -20.54 2.80 13.25
N SER A 153 -20.45 1.47 13.42
CA SER A 153 -21.62 0.57 13.39
C SER A 153 -22.40 0.52 14.71
N ASN A 154 -21.79 0.98 15.82
CA ASN A 154 -22.37 1.00 17.17
C ASN A 154 -22.89 2.37 17.60
N SER A 155 -22.89 3.37 16.71
CA SER A 155 -23.43 4.73 16.91
C SER A 155 -24.54 5.04 15.92
#